data_AF-A0A924R290-F1
#
_entry.id   AF-A0A924R290-F1
#
_cell.length_a   1.000
_cell.length_b   1.000
_cell.length_c   1.000
_cell.angle_alpha   90.00
_cell.angle_beta   90.00
_cell.angle_gamma   90.00
#
_symmetry.space_group_name_H-M   'P 1'
#
loop_
_entity.id
_entity.type
_entity.pdbx_description
1 polymer ?
#
loop_
_entity_poly.entity_id
_entity_poly.type
_entity_poly.pdbx_seq_one_letter_code
_entity_poly.pdbx_strand_id
1 'polypeptide(L)'
;EWVIVAHGPIPTSTLQQLRERSTEAWGATLIIEPKPLGIMGAMQKSLKHAKGDYVVPIDADDLLTVDAIQILVHEIDRLKRPSLIYSDEDLLINGKPEAPYLKPDFDPILNLDSSYIWHLCAINREVAMKLGLYTDTGANWCHDWDTVMRIWNAGGRIEHVAEILYHWRQHPQSTTNQSEGDPRSLQSVRHVLAQQILRTATPERYTVEPWPHFRGMKELYIARNGENLPEFIWVGDVQRDGATRSFDGGEILVVTSGDVVVEGEAVYREVVRLMELHPTVAAVGGRVLDADNRIVEGCLLSKQSCSPVYDWDGRAADDGGSYVLSLKTQSVTATGVSLAFFKLHAIVAIGCEMPNASTELSRWVTDACEKIRRANWQIAFSPLVSARATAGFAPHGRRVLKSADANDTREGINLPVTESTPHFVGTYDPTKNALVSTFGEASYLSYGPYLPLRTGKYVAAFTISASGPVDGELVGVVDVNGFKFSKPENSLGAVDVKVANAEPILHVPFTVDDRNTKFEFRVRVNGGGQVEYKGVRITRIA
;
A
#
# COMPACT_ATOMS: atom_id res chain seq x y z
N GLU A 1 -11.83 -23.32 20.63
CA GLU A 1 -11.78 -24.73 20.16
C GLU A 1 -11.05 -24.77 18.83
N TRP A 2 -10.47 -25.91 18.45
CA TRP A 2 -9.86 -26.09 17.12
C TRP A 2 -10.73 -27.05 16.30
N VAL A 3 -10.98 -26.71 15.03
CA VAL A 3 -11.65 -27.58 14.06
C VAL A 3 -10.72 -27.76 12.88
N ILE A 4 -10.28 -29.00 12.65
CA ILE A 4 -9.34 -29.36 11.59
C ILE A 4 -10.06 -30.22 10.57
N VAL A 5 -10.12 -29.76 9.32
CA VAL A 5 -10.69 -30.53 8.20
C VAL A 5 -9.55 -31.05 7.34
N ALA A 6 -9.22 -32.33 7.49
CA ALA A 6 -8.24 -33.04 6.69
C ALA A 6 -8.95 -33.67 5.48
N HIS A 7 -8.63 -33.25 4.26
CA HIS A 7 -9.33 -33.73 3.06
C HIS A 7 -8.43 -34.20 1.91
N GLY A 8 -8.90 -35.20 1.17
CA GLY A 8 -8.20 -35.78 0.02
C GLY A 8 -7.28 -36.95 0.38
N PRO A 9 -6.44 -37.40 -0.58
CA PRO A 9 -5.48 -38.46 -0.33
C PRO A 9 -4.38 -37.94 0.62
N ILE A 10 -4.44 -38.35 1.88
CA ILE A 10 -3.45 -37.99 2.90
C ILE A 10 -2.69 -39.27 3.30
N PRO A 11 -1.35 -39.24 3.39
CA PRO A 11 -0.57 -40.39 3.82
C PRO A 11 -1.07 -40.95 5.16
N THR A 12 -1.13 -42.29 5.28
CA THR A 12 -1.60 -42.98 6.49
C THR A 12 -0.82 -42.53 7.73
N SER A 13 0.49 -42.33 7.60
CA SER A 13 1.35 -41.82 8.67
C SER A 13 0.93 -40.42 9.14
N THR A 14 0.64 -39.51 8.21
CA THR A 14 0.15 -38.16 8.51
C THR A 14 -1.23 -38.19 9.17
N LEU A 15 -2.16 -39.03 8.68
CA LEU A 15 -3.48 -39.18 9.30
C LEU A 15 -3.39 -39.74 10.72
N GLN A 16 -2.48 -40.68 10.95
CA GLN A 16 -2.23 -41.22 12.29
C GLN A 16 -1.73 -40.11 13.22
N GLN A 17 -0.72 -39.34 12.80
CA GLN A 17 -0.20 -38.21 13.57
C GLN A 17 -1.27 -37.15 13.86
N LEU A 18 -2.13 -36.82 12.87
CA LEU A 18 -3.23 -35.89 13.07
C LEU A 18 -4.23 -36.39 14.12
N ARG A 19 -4.59 -37.68 14.09
CA ARG A 19 -5.51 -38.29 15.06
C ARG A 19 -4.94 -38.26 16.48
N GLU A 20 -3.68 -38.69 16.63
CA GLU A 20 -2.97 -38.70 17.91
C GLU A 20 -2.89 -37.27 18.48
N ARG A 21 -2.36 -36.31 17.71
CA ARG A 21 -2.22 -34.91 18.16
C ARG A 21 -3.55 -34.22 18.44
N SER A 22 -4.58 -34.45 17.63
CA SER A 22 -5.88 -33.82 17.83
C SER A 22 -6.52 -34.26 19.15
N THR A 23 -6.34 -35.52 19.53
CA THR A 23 -6.92 -36.09 20.77
C THR A 23 -6.07 -35.79 21.99
N GLU A 24 -4.75 -35.96 21.87
CA GLU A 24 -3.85 -35.97 23.04
C GLU A 24 -3.25 -34.59 23.36
N ALA A 25 -3.03 -33.74 22.35
CA ALA A 25 -2.29 -32.49 22.51
C ALA A 25 -3.14 -31.24 22.29
N TRP A 26 -4.01 -31.23 21.27
CA TRP A 26 -4.69 -30.00 20.84
C TRP A 26 -6.14 -29.89 21.33
N GLY A 27 -6.77 -31.01 21.70
CA GLY A 27 -8.22 -31.03 21.96
C GLY A 27 -9.03 -30.56 20.75
N ALA A 28 -8.56 -30.88 19.54
CA ALA A 28 -9.14 -30.42 18.29
C ALA A 28 -10.21 -31.40 17.77
N THR A 29 -11.29 -30.86 17.20
CA THR A 29 -12.24 -31.64 16.42
C THR A 29 -11.63 -31.94 15.05
N LEU A 30 -11.24 -33.19 14.81
CA LEU A 30 -10.69 -33.65 13.54
C LEU A 30 -11.78 -34.26 12.65
N ILE A 31 -11.92 -33.72 11.44
CA ILE A 31 -12.85 -34.19 10.41
C ILE A 31 -12.02 -34.69 9.24
N ILE A 32 -12.22 -35.96 8.85
CA ILE A 32 -11.45 -36.58 7.77
C ILE A 32 -12.37 -36.84 6.58
N GLU A 33 -12.00 -36.30 5.43
CA GLU A 33 -12.72 -36.48 4.17
C GLU A 33 -11.81 -37.14 3.13
N PRO A 34 -12.16 -38.35 2.63
CA PRO A 34 -11.26 -39.08 1.73
C PRO A 34 -11.13 -38.41 0.36
N LYS A 35 -12.09 -37.57 -0.02
CA LYS A 35 -12.10 -36.84 -1.29
C LYS A 35 -11.61 -35.40 -1.07
N PRO A 36 -10.87 -34.81 -2.02
CA PRO A 36 -10.46 -33.42 -1.92
C PRO A 36 -11.69 -32.52 -1.96
N LEU A 37 -11.87 -31.67 -0.95
CA LEU A 37 -12.97 -30.71 -0.88
C LEU A 37 -12.64 -29.37 -1.55
N GLY A 38 -11.35 -29.07 -1.72
CA GLY A 38 -10.88 -27.73 -2.03
C GLY A 38 -11.06 -26.76 -0.85
N ILE A 39 -10.58 -25.54 -1.03
CA ILE A 39 -10.56 -24.50 0.02
C ILE A 39 -11.99 -24.22 0.50
N MET A 40 -12.91 -23.90 -0.40
CA MET A 40 -14.29 -23.54 -0.04
C MET A 40 -15.03 -24.68 0.66
N GLY A 41 -14.89 -25.91 0.18
CA GLY A 41 -15.54 -27.07 0.78
C GLY A 41 -15.00 -27.37 2.19
N ALA A 42 -13.69 -27.25 2.39
CA ALA A 42 -13.07 -27.40 3.71
C ALA A 42 -13.54 -26.30 4.67
N MET A 43 -13.49 -25.04 4.24
CA MET A 43 -13.90 -23.88 5.02
C MET A 43 -15.38 -23.91 5.41
N GLN A 44 -16.27 -24.26 4.47
CA GLN A 44 -17.69 -24.43 4.74
C GLN A 44 -17.93 -25.55 5.76
N LYS A 45 -17.16 -26.64 5.67
CA LYS A 45 -17.28 -27.76 6.61
C LYS A 45 -16.78 -27.36 8.00
N SER A 46 -15.66 -26.65 8.10
CA SER A 46 -15.15 -26.07 9.35
C SER A 46 -16.19 -25.15 10.00
N LEU A 47 -16.76 -24.21 9.23
CA LEU A 47 -17.78 -23.27 9.72
C LEU A 47 -19.02 -23.97 10.29
N LYS A 48 -19.50 -25.03 9.63
CA LYS A 48 -20.65 -25.82 10.10
C LYS A 48 -20.38 -26.55 11.43
N HIS A 49 -19.14 -26.96 11.68
CA HIS A 49 -18.77 -27.71 12.89
C HIS A 49 -18.31 -26.81 14.04
N ALA A 50 -17.81 -25.61 13.73
CA ALA A 50 -17.48 -24.60 14.73
C ALA A 50 -18.71 -24.27 15.58
N LYS A 51 -18.50 -24.00 16.87
CA LYS A 51 -19.51 -23.70 17.88
C LYS A 51 -19.26 -22.36 18.58
N GLY A 52 -18.03 -21.84 18.53
CA GLY A 52 -17.69 -20.52 19.06
C GLY A 52 -18.45 -19.38 18.39
N ASP A 53 -18.61 -18.26 19.10
CA ASP A 53 -19.30 -17.07 18.60
C ASP A 53 -18.59 -16.43 17.40
N TYR A 54 -17.27 -16.56 17.37
CA TYR A 54 -16.41 -16.12 16.28
C TYR A 54 -15.64 -17.30 15.71
N VAL A 55 -15.43 -17.29 14.40
CA VAL A 55 -14.56 -18.23 13.69
C VAL A 55 -13.32 -17.49 13.19
N VAL A 56 -12.17 -18.14 13.32
CA VAL A 56 -10.88 -17.60 12.91
C VAL A 56 -10.28 -18.57 11.88
N PRO A 57 -10.40 -18.29 10.58
CA PRO A 57 -9.72 -19.04 9.53
C PRO A 57 -8.20 -18.96 9.67
N ILE A 58 -7.52 -20.10 9.51
CA ILE A 58 -6.07 -20.19 9.60
C ILE A 58 -5.61 -21.20 8.54
N ASP A 59 -4.64 -20.81 7.73
CA ASP A 59 -4.05 -21.70 6.74
C ASP A 59 -3.16 -22.74 7.42
N ALA A 60 -3.20 -23.97 6.91
CA ALA A 60 -2.57 -25.12 7.57
C ALA A 60 -1.03 -25.05 7.62
N ASP A 61 -0.45 -24.14 6.83
CA ASP A 61 0.97 -23.91 6.66
C ASP A 61 1.45 -22.57 7.24
N ASP A 62 0.61 -21.83 7.96
CA ASP A 62 0.96 -20.57 8.58
C ASP A 62 1.08 -20.64 10.10
N LEU A 63 1.51 -19.54 10.72
CA LEU A 63 1.67 -19.43 12.17
C LEU A 63 0.94 -18.20 12.71
N LEU A 64 0.48 -18.29 13.96
CA LEU A 64 -0.04 -17.16 14.71
C LEU A 64 1.02 -16.63 15.68
N THR A 65 0.89 -15.37 16.09
CA THR A 65 1.58 -14.92 17.31
C THR A 65 0.99 -15.65 18.52
N VAL A 66 1.79 -15.78 19.57
CA VAL A 66 1.38 -16.53 20.79
C VAL A 66 0.17 -15.92 21.49
N ASP A 67 -0.03 -14.61 21.32
CA ASP A 67 -1.08 -13.80 21.90
C ASP A 67 -2.25 -13.48 20.95
N ALA A 68 -2.20 -13.93 19.69
CA ALA A 68 -3.18 -13.61 18.64
C ALA A 68 -4.63 -13.80 19.10
N ILE A 69 -4.97 -14.97 19.65
CA ILE A 69 -6.34 -15.27 20.08
C ILE A 69 -6.76 -14.41 21.27
N GLN A 70 -5.85 -14.12 22.20
CA GLN A 70 -6.15 -13.26 23.36
C GLN A 70 -6.44 -11.82 22.91
N ILE A 71 -5.64 -11.29 21.99
CA ILE A 71 -5.82 -9.94 21.43
C ILE A 71 -7.13 -9.87 20.65
N LEU A 72 -7.40 -10.84 19.76
CA LEU A 72 -8.67 -10.88 19.02
C LEU A 72 -9.89 -10.89 19.95
N VAL A 73 -9.88 -11.68 21.02
CA VAL A 73 -10.99 -11.72 22.00
C VAL A 73 -11.14 -10.37 22.69
N HIS A 74 -10.03 -9.77 23.14
CA HIS A 74 -10.05 -8.44 23.75
C HIS A 74 -10.67 -7.39 22.82
N GLU A 75 -10.24 -7.38 21.56
CA GLU A 75 -10.69 -6.43 20.55
C GLU A 75 -12.15 -6.65 20.14
N ILE A 76 -12.61 -7.90 20.03
CA ILE A 76 -14.01 -8.23 19.80
C ILE A 76 -14.90 -7.58 20.87
N ASP A 77 -14.53 -7.71 22.15
CA ASP A 77 -15.33 -7.15 23.24
C ASP A 77 -15.21 -5.62 23.31
N ARG A 78 -13.99 -5.07 23.15
CA ARG A 78 -13.72 -3.62 23.14
C ARG A 78 -14.50 -2.91 22.04
N LEU A 79 -14.55 -3.49 20.84
CA LEU A 79 -15.23 -2.97 19.65
C LEU A 79 -16.72 -3.33 19.60
N LYS A 80 -17.28 -3.86 20.70
CA LYS A 80 -18.70 -4.21 20.83
C LYS A 80 -19.15 -5.17 19.72
N ARG A 81 -18.34 -6.21 19.51
CA ARG A 81 -18.63 -7.41 18.70
C ARG A 81 -18.98 -7.08 17.24
N PRO A 82 -18.02 -6.56 16.45
CA PRO A 82 -18.22 -6.28 15.02
C PRO A 82 -18.44 -7.56 14.21
N SER A 83 -18.90 -7.44 12.96
CA SER A 83 -19.17 -8.59 12.09
C SER A 83 -17.89 -9.30 11.67
N LEU A 84 -16.80 -8.56 11.50
CA LEU A 84 -15.45 -9.05 11.22
C LEU A 84 -14.44 -8.12 11.88
N ILE A 85 -13.38 -8.67 12.48
CA ILE A 85 -12.13 -7.95 12.71
C ILE A 85 -11.01 -8.61 11.93
N TYR A 86 -10.01 -7.83 11.52
CA TYR A 86 -8.80 -8.35 10.88
C TYR A 86 -7.55 -7.70 11.47
N SER A 87 -6.41 -8.40 11.39
CA SER A 87 -5.12 -7.92 11.90
C SER A 87 -4.13 -7.52 10.80
N ASP A 88 -3.05 -6.88 11.22
CA ASP A 88 -1.82 -6.85 10.45
C ASP A 88 -1.19 -8.25 10.38
N GLU A 89 -0.29 -8.43 9.41
CA GLU A 89 0.43 -9.70 9.22
C GLU A 89 1.88 -9.44 8.80
N ASP A 90 2.73 -10.46 8.82
CA ASP A 90 4.05 -10.40 8.21
C ASP A 90 4.31 -11.61 7.32
N LEU A 91 5.37 -11.49 6.50
CA LEU A 91 5.97 -12.64 5.84
C LEU A 91 7.03 -13.29 6.73
N LEU A 92 6.86 -14.58 6.96
CA LEU A 92 7.83 -15.44 7.64
C LEU A 92 8.73 -16.13 6.60
N ILE A 93 9.97 -15.68 6.51
CA ILE A 93 10.97 -16.17 5.56
C ILE A 93 12.09 -16.84 6.36
N ASN A 94 12.39 -18.10 6.03
CA ASN A 94 13.41 -18.90 6.75
C ASN A 94 13.20 -18.93 8.29
N GLY A 95 11.95 -18.90 8.74
CA GLY A 95 11.57 -18.92 10.16
C GLY A 95 11.70 -17.58 10.89
N LYS A 96 11.87 -16.47 10.17
CA LYS A 96 11.93 -15.12 10.75
C LYS A 96 10.92 -14.18 10.08
N PRO A 97 10.25 -13.30 10.84
CA PRO A 97 9.53 -12.16 10.29
C PRO A 97 10.46 -11.26 9.48
N GLU A 98 10.13 -10.99 8.21
CA GLU A 98 10.97 -10.17 7.33
C GLU A 98 10.24 -9.01 6.65
N ALA A 99 8.93 -9.11 6.41
CA ALA A 99 8.18 -8.07 5.71
C ALA A 99 6.81 -7.84 6.35
N PRO A 100 6.69 -6.93 7.34
CA PRO A 100 5.41 -6.60 7.95
C PRO A 100 4.50 -5.87 6.96
N TYR A 101 3.27 -6.35 6.86
CA TYR A 101 2.18 -5.73 6.13
C TYR A 101 1.19 -5.08 7.10
N LEU A 102 1.42 -3.78 7.36
CA LEU A 102 0.54 -2.94 8.17
C LEU A 102 -0.60 -2.44 7.30
N LYS A 103 -1.76 -3.05 7.44
CA LYS A 103 -2.95 -2.80 6.65
C LYS A 103 -3.58 -1.47 7.05
N PRO A 104 -4.25 -0.78 6.13
CA PRO A 104 -5.09 0.35 6.50
C PRO A 104 -6.34 -0.14 7.23
N ASP A 105 -7.03 0.80 7.89
CA ASP A 105 -8.41 0.59 8.37
C ASP A 105 -9.36 0.25 7.23
N PHE A 106 -10.52 -0.33 7.56
CA PHE A 106 -11.46 -0.79 6.56
C PHE A 106 -11.96 0.38 5.71
N ASP A 107 -11.48 0.43 4.47
CA ASP A 107 -11.89 1.40 3.47
C ASP A 107 -12.73 0.72 2.39
N PRO A 108 -14.03 1.04 2.27
CA PRO A 108 -14.90 0.44 1.25
C PRO A 108 -14.48 0.81 -0.17
N ILE A 109 -13.81 1.96 -0.37
CA ILE A 109 -13.31 2.39 -1.68
C ILE A 109 -12.15 1.49 -2.10
N LEU A 110 -11.13 1.36 -1.24
CA LEU A 110 -10.01 0.47 -1.48
C LEU A 110 -10.44 -1.00 -1.59
N ASN A 111 -11.37 -1.46 -0.75
CA ASN A 111 -11.86 -2.83 -0.74
C ASN A 111 -12.48 -3.25 -2.08
N LEU A 112 -13.08 -2.33 -2.84
CA LEU A 112 -13.66 -2.66 -4.13
C LEU A 112 -12.62 -2.88 -5.24
N ASP A 113 -11.48 -2.20 -5.14
CA ASP A 113 -10.42 -2.23 -6.17
C ASP A 113 -9.16 -3.02 -5.72
N SER A 114 -9.14 -3.54 -4.48
CA SER A 114 -8.02 -4.30 -3.92
C SER A 114 -8.49 -5.30 -2.86
N SER A 115 -8.14 -6.58 -3.01
CA SER A 115 -8.19 -7.55 -1.91
C SER A 115 -6.96 -7.33 -1.02
N TYR A 116 -7.11 -6.67 0.14
CA TYR A 116 -6.01 -6.42 1.09
C TYR A 116 -6.24 -7.01 2.48
N ILE A 117 -7.41 -7.61 2.72
CA ILE A 117 -7.78 -8.25 3.98
C ILE A 117 -7.83 -9.76 3.74
N TRP A 118 -6.78 -10.45 4.17
CA TRP A 118 -6.63 -11.91 4.02
C TRP A 118 -6.60 -12.58 5.40
N HIS A 119 -5.53 -12.31 6.14
CA HIS A 119 -5.26 -12.89 7.45
C HIS A 119 -4.81 -11.79 8.44
N LEU A 120 -4.94 -11.99 9.75
CA LEU A 120 -5.81 -12.94 10.41
C LEU A 120 -7.20 -12.32 10.55
N CYS A 121 -8.27 -13.04 10.18
CA CYS A 121 -9.63 -12.56 10.35
C CYS A 121 -10.34 -13.30 11.50
N ALA A 122 -11.10 -12.58 12.34
CA ALA A 122 -12.09 -13.17 13.23
C ALA A 122 -13.49 -12.72 12.82
N ILE A 123 -14.33 -13.68 12.45
CA ILE A 123 -15.63 -13.45 11.80
C ILE A 123 -16.74 -13.90 12.73
N ASN A 124 -17.74 -13.05 12.95
CA ASN A 124 -18.92 -13.44 13.72
C ASN A 124 -19.62 -14.63 13.04
N ARG A 125 -19.75 -15.75 13.76
CA ARG A 125 -20.20 -17.03 13.19
C ARG A 125 -21.65 -16.97 12.71
N GLU A 126 -22.53 -16.28 13.42
CA GLU A 126 -23.93 -16.14 13.01
C GLU A 126 -24.04 -15.33 11.72
N VAL A 127 -23.26 -14.25 11.61
CA VAL A 127 -23.15 -13.47 10.36
C VAL A 127 -22.61 -14.34 9.24
N ALA A 128 -21.54 -15.11 9.50
CA ALA A 128 -20.93 -16.00 8.50
C ALA A 128 -21.94 -17.03 7.95
N MET A 129 -22.70 -17.66 8.85
CA MET A 129 -23.73 -18.63 8.49
C MET A 129 -24.89 -17.98 7.72
N LYS A 130 -25.37 -16.82 8.19
CA LYS A 130 -26.48 -16.08 7.57
C LYS A 130 -26.15 -15.63 6.15
N LEU A 131 -24.92 -15.17 5.91
CA LEU A 131 -24.45 -14.71 4.60
C LEU A 131 -23.98 -15.85 3.68
N GLY A 132 -23.99 -17.08 4.18
CA GLY A 132 -23.54 -18.25 3.44
C GLY A 132 -22.08 -18.11 3.02
N LEU A 133 -21.19 -17.70 3.92
CA LEU A 133 -19.76 -17.64 3.60
C LEU A 133 -19.26 -19.02 3.14
N TYR A 134 -18.29 -19.00 2.22
CA TYR A 134 -17.69 -20.19 1.61
C TYR A 134 -18.63 -21.04 0.73
N THR A 135 -19.80 -20.50 0.32
CA THR A 135 -20.75 -21.22 -0.54
C THR A 135 -20.56 -20.98 -2.03
N ASP A 136 -19.91 -19.88 -2.42
CA ASP A 136 -19.74 -19.50 -3.82
C ASP A 136 -18.43 -20.05 -4.39
N THR A 137 -18.52 -21.18 -5.08
CA THR A 137 -17.36 -21.83 -5.68
C THR A 137 -16.64 -20.98 -6.74
N GLY A 138 -17.30 -19.96 -7.29
CA GLY A 138 -16.67 -19.01 -8.20
C GLY A 138 -15.58 -18.17 -7.52
N ALA A 139 -15.62 -18.03 -6.20
CA ALA A 139 -14.64 -17.27 -5.41
C ALA A 139 -13.52 -18.14 -4.79
N ASN A 140 -13.36 -19.40 -5.21
CA ASN A 140 -12.50 -20.37 -4.51
C ASN A 140 -11.05 -19.91 -4.27
N TRP A 141 -10.48 -19.09 -5.13
CA TRP A 141 -9.10 -18.61 -5.04
C TRP A 141 -8.97 -17.14 -4.58
N CYS A 142 -10.06 -16.55 -4.08
CA CYS A 142 -10.12 -15.22 -3.43
C CYS A 142 -11.28 -15.17 -2.42
N HIS A 143 -11.44 -16.25 -1.66
CA HIS A 143 -12.56 -16.49 -0.75
C HIS A 143 -12.57 -15.56 0.47
N ASP A 144 -11.38 -15.11 0.86
CA ASP A 144 -11.06 -13.98 1.73
C ASP A 144 -11.77 -12.70 1.25
N TRP A 145 -11.55 -12.31 0.00
CA TRP A 145 -12.19 -11.12 -0.57
C TRP A 145 -13.70 -11.26 -0.70
N ASP A 146 -14.20 -12.41 -1.16
CA ASP A 146 -15.66 -12.70 -1.19
C ASP A 146 -16.28 -12.60 0.21
N THR A 147 -15.57 -13.05 1.25
CA THR A 147 -16.01 -12.93 2.64
C THR A 147 -16.17 -11.47 3.05
N VAL A 148 -15.15 -10.65 2.83
CA VAL A 148 -15.20 -9.21 3.14
C VAL A 148 -16.28 -8.50 2.33
N MET A 149 -16.38 -8.80 1.02
CA MET A 149 -17.39 -8.24 0.13
C MET A 149 -18.81 -8.58 0.58
N ARG A 150 -19.09 -9.82 1.01
CA ARG A 150 -20.41 -10.22 1.52
C ARG A 150 -20.79 -9.51 2.80
N ILE A 151 -19.85 -9.40 3.75
CA ILE A 151 -20.09 -8.73 5.03
C ILE A 151 -20.33 -7.24 4.80
N TRP A 152 -19.48 -6.59 3.98
CA TRP A 152 -19.65 -5.19 3.61
C TRP A 152 -20.98 -4.93 2.90
N ASN A 153 -21.33 -5.74 1.89
CA ASN A 153 -22.59 -5.64 1.16
C ASN A 153 -23.83 -5.85 2.03
N ALA A 154 -23.70 -6.54 3.16
CA ALA A 154 -24.76 -6.75 4.15
C ALA A 154 -24.84 -5.63 5.21
N GLY A 155 -23.99 -4.60 5.11
CA GLY A 155 -23.88 -3.53 6.11
C GLY A 155 -23.21 -3.97 7.41
N GLY A 156 -22.40 -5.04 7.38
CA GLY A 156 -21.65 -5.52 8.53
C GLY A 156 -20.53 -4.55 8.92
N ARG A 157 -20.24 -4.45 10.23
CA ARG A 157 -19.10 -3.67 10.72
C ARG A 157 -17.81 -4.48 10.58
N ILE A 158 -16.81 -3.89 9.95
CA ILE A 158 -15.49 -4.45 9.72
C ILE A 158 -14.48 -3.52 10.37
N GLU A 159 -13.71 -4.03 11.32
CA GLU A 159 -12.77 -3.23 12.11
C GLU A 159 -11.36 -3.79 12.02
N HIS A 160 -10.37 -2.91 12.09
CA HIS A 160 -8.96 -3.27 12.02
C HIS A 160 -8.33 -3.35 13.41
N VAL A 161 -7.49 -4.36 13.62
CA VAL A 161 -6.61 -4.51 14.77
C VAL A 161 -5.18 -4.29 14.30
N ALA A 162 -4.63 -3.10 14.59
CA ALA A 162 -3.29 -2.67 14.18
C ALA A 162 -2.18 -3.36 15.00
N GLU A 163 -2.18 -4.69 14.99
CA GLU A 163 -1.21 -5.58 15.60
C GLU A 163 -0.88 -6.70 14.61
N ILE A 164 0.40 -7.08 14.50
CA ILE A 164 0.80 -8.23 13.70
C ILE A 164 0.43 -9.48 14.48
N LEU A 165 -0.63 -10.19 14.06
CA LEU A 165 -1.11 -11.41 14.74
C LEU A 165 -0.92 -12.69 13.90
N TYR A 166 -0.40 -12.53 12.68
CA TYR A 166 -0.28 -13.59 11.69
C TYR A 166 1.07 -13.58 10.98
N HIS A 167 1.62 -14.76 10.79
CA HIS A 167 2.87 -15.00 10.09
C HIS A 167 2.60 -15.86 8.85
N TRP A 168 2.54 -15.21 7.69
CA TRP A 168 2.37 -15.89 6.42
C TRP A 168 3.68 -16.52 5.98
N ARG A 169 3.74 -17.85 5.99
CA ARG A 169 4.97 -18.59 5.78
C ARG A 169 5.29 -18.71 4.29
N GLN A 170 6.43 -18.14 3.90
CA GLN A 170 6.94 -18.34 2.56
C GLN A 170 7.78 -19.63 2.50
N HIS A 171 7.45 -20.51 1.55
CA HIS A 171 8.21 -21.73 1.29
C HIS A 171 8.28 -22.01 -0.23
N PRO A 172 9.22 -22.85 -0.70
CA PRO A 172 9.46 -23.07 -2.14
C PRO A 172 8.26 -23.60 -2.95
N GLN A 173 7.26 -24.17 -2.28
CA GLN A 173 6.03 -24.67 -2.91
C GLN A 173 4.90 -23.63 -2.89
N SER A 174 5.13 -22.45 -2.32
CA SER A 174 4.14 -21.38 -2.28
C SER A 174 3.87 -20.88 -3.71
N THR A 175 2.59 -20.73 -4.02
CA THR A 175 2.11 -20.35 -5.36
C THR A 175 2.01 -18.83 -5.54
N THR A 176 2.24 -18.04 -4.49
CA THR A 176 1.93 -16.60 -4.43
C THR A 176 2.99 -15.67 -5.02
N ASN A 177 4.06 -16.20 -5.63
CA ASN A 177 5.16 -15.41 -6.16
C ASN A 177 5.14 -15.20 -7.70
N GLN A 178 3.97 -15.25 -8.34
CA GLN A 178 3.86 -15.13 -9.81
C GLN A 178 3.33 -13.76 -10.24
N SER A 179 4.15 -12.99 -10.96
CA SER A 179 3.80 -11.63 -11.44
C SER A 179 2.61 -11.61 -12.42
N GLU A 180 2.42 -12.68 -13.20
CA GLU A 180 1.27 -12.83 -14.10
C GLU A 180 -0.05 -13.13 -13.35
N GLY A 181 0.05 -13.44 -12.04
CA GLY A 181 -1.05 -13.94 -11.22
C GLY A 181 -1.41 -15.39 -11.55
N ASP A 182 -1.90 -16.13 -10.55
CA ASP A 182 -2.49 -17.45 -10.79
C ASP A 182 -3.78 -17.27 -11.62
N PRO A 183 -3.92 -17.90 -12.81
CA PRO A 183 -5.14 -17.81 -13.62
C PRO A 183 -6.41 -18.16 -12.85
N ARG A 184 -6.32 -19.08 -11.87
CA ARG A 184 -7.45 -19.49 -11.03
C ARG A 184 -7.86 -18.38 -10.06
N SER A 185 -6.89 -17.67 -9.49
CA SER A 185 -7.12 -16.47 -8.67
C SER A 185 -7.71 -15.34 -9.49
N LEU A 186 -7.15 -15.05 -10.68
CA LEU A 186 -7.70 -14.04 -11.58
C LEU A 186 -9.13 -14.33 -12.01
N GLN A 187 -9.46 -15.61 -12.26
CA GLN A 187 -10.83 -16.01 -12.56
C GLN A 187 -11.78 -15.82 -11.37
N SER A 188 -11.31 -16.12 -10.16
CA SER A 188 -12.12 -15.93 -8.95
C SER A 188 -12.36 -14.45 -8.64
N VAL A 189 -11.31 -13.63 -8.77
CA VAL A 189 -11.41 -12.16 -8.68
C VAL A 189 -12.41 -11.62 -9.71
N ARG A 190 -12.30 -12.07 -10.97
CA ARG A 190 -13.24 -11.66 -12.03
C ARG A 190 -14.68 -12.01 -11.67
N HIS A 191 -14.90 -13.17 -11.08
CA HIS A 191 -16.23 -13.60 -10.63
C HIS A 191 -16.75 -12.68 -9.51
N VAL A 192 -15.97 -12.42 -8.46
CA VAL A 192 -16.37 -11.54 -7.35
C VAL A 192 -16.71 -10.13 -7.84
N LEU A 193 -15.88 -9.55 -8.71
CA LEU A 193 -16.15 -8.23 -9.31
C LEU A 193 -17.39 -8.25 -10.21
N ALA A 194 -17.61 -9.31 -11.00
CA ALA A 194 -18.81 -9.45 -11.81
C ALA A 194 -20.08 -9.56 -10.94
N GLN A 195 -20.03 -10.26 -9.81
CA GLN A 195 -21.14 -10.27 -8.85
C GLN A 195 -21.43 -8.86 -8.30
N GLN A 196 -20.39 -8.07 -8.04
CA GLN A 196 -20.57 -6.69 -7.59
C GLN A 196 -21.19 -5.80 -8.68
N ILE A 197 -20.80 -5.96 -9.94
CA ILE A 197 -21.42 -5.28 -11.09
C ILE A 197 -22.91 -5.57 -11.15
N LEU A 198 -23.32 -6.84 -10.99
CA LEU A 198 -24.73 -7.25 -11.00
C LEU A 198 -25.56 -6.66 -9.85
N ARG A 199 -24.93 -6.15 -8.78
CA ARG A 199 -25.60 -5.47 -7.67
C ARG A 199 -25.83 -3.98 -7.93
N THR A 200 -25.19 -3.40 -8.94
CA THR A 200 -25.39 -2.00 -9.31
C THR A 200 -26.76 -1.81 -9.99
N ALA A 201 -27.27 -0.58 -10.00
CA ALA A 201 -28.53 -0.25 -10.66
C ALA A 201 -28.45 -0.35 -12.20
N THR A 202 -27.24 -0.24 -12.77
CA THR A 202 -26.99 -0.23 -14.22
C THR A 202 -25.77 -1.11 -14.58
N PRO A 203 -25.88 -2.45 -14.44
CA PRO A 203 -24.76 -3.37 -14.64
C PRO A 203 -24.13 -3.28 -16.04
N GLU A 204 -24.92 -2.94 -17.06
CA GLU A 204 -24.49 -2.79 -18.45
C GLU A 204 -23.46 -1.68 -18.67
N ARG A 205 -23.29 -0.77 -17.70
CA ARG A 205 -22.29 0.30 -17.76
C ARG A 205 -20.90 -0.15 -17.34
N TYR A 206 -20.75 -1.36 -16.83
CA TYR A 206 -19.50 -1.81 -16.23
C TYR A 206 -18.98 -3.12 -16.80
N THR A 207 -17.66 -3.24 -16.82
CA THR A 207 -16.93 -4.43 -17.25
C THR A 207 -15.81 -4.74 -16.25
N VAL A 208 -15.35 -5.98 -16.20
CA VAL A 208 -14.16 -6.33 -15.42
C VAL A 208 -12.93 -6.26 -16.31
N GLU A 209 -12.03 -5.32 -16.02
CA GLU A 209 -10.85 -5.03 -16.84
C GLU A 209 -9.55 -5.14 -16.03
N PRO A 210 -8.39 -5.27 -16.69
CA PRO A 210 -7.10 -5.16 -16.00
C PRO A 210 -6.91 -3.80 -15.34
N TRP A 211 -6.40 -3.79 -14.11
CA TRP A 211 -6.01 -2.55 -13.43
C TRP A 211 -4.89 -1.87 -14.23
N PRO A 212 -4.97 -0.55 -14.52
CA PRO A 212 -4.01 0.09 -15.42
C PRO A 212 -2.59 0.23 -14.88
N HIS A 213 -2.41 0.28 -13.55
CA HIS A 213 -1.09 0.44 -12.93
C HIS A 213 -0.55 -0.90 -12.44
N PHE A 214 0.67 -1.24 -12.84
CA PHE A 214 1.31 -2.47 -12.36
C PHE A 214 1.83 -2.32 -10.93
N ARG A 215 1.34 -3.16 -10.01
CA ARG A 215 1.71 -3.13 -8.58
C ARG A 215 2.55 -4.34 -8.14
N GLY A 216 3.16 -5.04 -9.10
CA GLY A 216 3.92 -6.28 -8.86
C GLY A 216 3.19 -7.55 -9.31
N MET A 217 1.88 -7.47 -9.48
CA MET A 217 1.05 -8.54 -10.04
C MET A 217 -0.07 -7.98 -10.91
N LYS A 218 -0.58 -8.81 -11.83
CA LYS A 218 -1.78 -8.48 -12.59
C LYS A 218 -2.99 -8.43 -11.65
N GLU A 219 -3.68 -7.29 -11.67
CA GLU A 219 -4.91 -7.07 -10.91
C GLU A 219 -6.06 -6.76 -11.86
N LEU A 220 -7.29 -6.93 -11.37
CA LEU A 220 -8.52 -6.59 -12.09
C LEU A 220 -9.30 -5.55 -11.27
N TYR A 221 -10.13 -4.76 -11.95
CA TYR A 221 -11.06 -3.82 -11.33
C TYR A 221 -12.35 -3.73 -12.15
N ILE A 222 -13.36 -3.07 -11.57
CA ILE A 222 -14.57 -2.72 -12.30
C ILE A 222 -14.27 -1.45 -13.10
N ALA A 223 -14.31 -1.52 -14.43
CA ALA A 223 -14.21 -0.37 -15.31
C ALA A 223 -15.62 0.13 -15.68
N ARG A 224 -15.77 1.44 -15.92
CA ARG A 224 -17.00 2.04 -16.42
C ARG A 224 -16.84 2.42 -17.89
N ASN A 225 -17.84 2.10 -18.71
CA ASN A 225 -17.90 2.56 -20.10
C ASN A 225 -18.11 4.09 -20.20
N GLY A 226 -18.01 4.64 -21.41
CA GLY A 226 -18.15 6.08 -21.65
C GLY A 226 -19.57 6.59 -21.85
N GLU A 227 -20.59 5.73 -21.72
CA GLU A 227 -21.96 6.10 -22.05
C GLU A 227 -22.67 6.76 -20.87
N ASN A 228 -23.63 7.64 -21.15
CA ASN A 228 -24.51 8.26 -20.15
C ASN A 228 -23.74 8.89 -18.98
N LEU A 229 -22.66 9.62 -19.28
CA LEU A 229 -21.97 10.44 -18.29
C LEU A 229 -22.87 11.64 -17.91
N PRO A 230 -22.90 12.04 -16.62
CA PRO A 230 -23.58 13.25 -16.20
C PRO A 230 -22.94 14.49 -16.83
N GLU A 231 -23.65 15.62 -16.79
CA GLU A 231 -23.07 16.90 -17.15
C GLU A 231 -21.94 17.27 -16.17
N PHE A 232 -20.82 17.72 -16.71
CA PHE A 232 -19.72 18.29 -15.94
C PHE A 232 -19.76 19.81 -16.07
N ILE A 233 -19.87 20.50 -14.94
CA ILE A 233 -19.95 21.97 -14.88
C ILE A 233 -18.65 22.49 -14.32
N TRP A 234 -18.00 23.42 -15.03
CA TRP A 234 -16.75 24.02 -14.58
C TRP A 234 -16.99 25.10 -13.55
N VAL A 235 -16.17 25.13 -12.50
CA VAL A 235 -16.28 26.12 -11.43
C VAL A 235 -16.20 27.56 -11.94
N GLY A 236 -15.42 27.82 -12.99
CA GLY A 236 -15.34 29.14 -13.61
C GLY A 236 -16.66 29.59 -14.26
N ASP A 237 -17.47 28.66 -14.77
CA ASP A 237 -18.81 28.96 -15.28
C ASP A 237 -19.76 29.26 -14.13
N VAL A 238 -19.67 28.50 -13.04
CA VAL A 238 -20.44 28.77 -11.81
C VAL A 238 -20.06 30.12 -11.19
N GLN A 239 -18.79 30.50 -11.19
CA GLN A 239 -18.37 31.79 -10.65
C GLN A 239 -18.87 32.98 -11.48
N ARG A 240 -19.03 32.81 -12.80
CA ARG A 240 -19.58 33.83 -13.71
C ARG A 240 -21.11 33.91 -13.65
N ASP A 241 -21.77 32.76 -13.66
CA ASP A 241 -23.21 32.63 -13.94
C ASP A 241 -24.02 32.05 -12.76
N GLY A 242 -23.38 31.67 -11.66
CA GLY A 242 -23.98 30.84 -10.59
C GLY A 242 -25.14 31.47 -9.82
N ALA A 243 -25.34 32.79 -9.90
CA ALA A 243 -26.51 33.45 -9.30
C ALA A 243 -27.81 33.22 -10.09
N THR A 244 -27.74 32.74 -11.34
CA THR A 244 -28.91 32.56 -12.23
C THR A 244 -29.15 31.12 -12.68
N ARG A 245 -28.20 30.21 -12.45
CA ARG A 245 -28.29 28.80 -12.88
C ARG A 245 -28.96 27.93 -11.80
N SER A 246 -30.05 27.26 -12.17
CA SER A 246 -30.62 26.16 -11.38
C SER A 246 -29.82 24.88 -11.62
N PHE A 247 -29.62 24.08 -10.58
CA PHE A 247 -28.97 22.77 -10.66
C PHE A 247 -30.00 21.69 -10.37
N ASP A 248 -30.06 20.66 -11.21
CA ASP A 248 -30.99 19.54 -11.03
C ASP A 248 -30.37 18.46 -10.10
N GLY A 249 -29.09 18.61 -9.73
CA GLY A 249 -28.36 17.82 -8.74
C GLY A 249 -27.66 16.58 -9.31
N GLY A 250 -27.93 16.24 -10.57
CA GLY A 250 -27.31 15.12 -11.28
C GLY A 250 -25.91 15.43 -11.84
N GLU A 251 -25.50 16.69 -11.82
CA GLU A 251 -24.27 17.18 -12.43
C GLU A 251 -23.06 17.06 -11.48
N ILE A 252 -21.87 17.07 -12.06
CA ILE A 252 -20.59 17.06 -11.32
C ILE A 252 -19.92 18.41 -11.51
N LEU A 253 -19.60 19.08 -10.40
CA LEU A 253 -18.80 20.29 -10.39
C LEU A 253 -17.33 19.94 -10.54
N VAL A 254 -16.69 20.48 -11.57
CA VAL A 254 -15.25 20.36 -11.84
C VAL A 254 -14.55 21.61 -11.32
N VAL A 255 -13.69 21.43 -10.33
CA VAL A 255 -12.83 22.47 -9.80
C VAL A 255 -11.41 22.22 -10.29
N THR A 256 -10.95 23.09 -11.17
CA THR A 256 -9.56 23.17 -11.60
C THR A 256 -9.01 24.57 -11.39
N SER A 257 -7.76 24.68 -10.96
CA SER A 257 -7.05 25.95 -11.04
C SER A 257 -6.75 26.29 -12.52
N GLY A 258 -6.60 27.58 -12.83
CA GLY A 258 -6.40 28.04 -14.22
C GLY A 258 -5.08 27.58 -14.86
N ASP A 259 -4.18 27.03 -14.06
CA ASP A 259 -2.85 26.53 -14.42
C ASP A 259 -2.79 24.98 -14.41
N VAL A 260 -3.93 24.28 -14.37
CA VAL A 260 -4.05 22.82 -14.41
C VAL A 260 -4.99 22.38 -15.53
N VAL A 261 -4.61 21.34 -16.27
CA VAL A 261 -5.37 20.79 -17.40
C VAL A 261 -5.65 19.31 -17.19
N VAL A 262 -6.92 18.92 -17.17
CA VAL A 262 -7.33 17.50 -17.02
C VAL A 262 -6.92 16.70 -18.27
N GLU A 263 -6.25 15.56 -18.07
CA GLU A 263 -5.72 14.77 -19.18
C GLU A 263 -6.71 13.66 -19.61
N GLY A 264 -7.46 13.95 -20.67
CA GLY A 264 -8.23 12.93 -21.40
C GLY A 264 -9.56 12.53 -20.77
N GLU A 265 -10.40 11.87 -21.57
CA GLU A 265 -11.78 11.55 -21.19
C GLU A 265 -11.89 10.44 -20.13
N ALA A 266 -10.83 9.65 -19.94
CA ALA A 266 -10.80 8.56 -18.96
C ALA A 266 -10.97 9.06 -17.52
N VAL A 267 -10.52 10.28 -17.22
CA VAL A 267 -10.66 10.91 -15.90
C VAL A 267 -12.13 11.06 -15.52
N TYR A 268 -12.95 11.56 -16.44
CA TYR A 268 -14.38 11.76 -16.20
C TYR A 268 -15.11 10.43 -15.96
N ARG A 269 -14.73 9.39 -16.71
CA ARG A 269 -15.28 8.04 -16.50
C ARG A 269 -14.94 7.49 -15.12
N GLU A 270 -13.70 7.70 -14.66
CA GLU A 270 -13.25 7.25 -13.34
C GLU A 270 -13.97 8.00 -12.20
N VAL A 271 -14.10 9.32 -12.32
CA VAL A 271 -14.82 10.13 -11.33
C VAL A 271 -16.26 9.61 -11.16
N VAL A 272 -16.95 9.40 -12.28
CA VAL A 272 -18.34 8.92 -12.27
C VAL A 272 -18.41 7.49 -11.76
N ARG A 273 -17.46 6.63 -12.14
CA ARG A 273 -17.36 5.27 -11.63
C ARG A 273 -17.33 5.25 -10.11
N LEU A 274 -16.46 6.03 -9.48
CA LEU A 274 -16.33 6.08 -8.03
C LEU A 274 -17.61 6.58 -7.36
N MET A 275 -18.23 7.63 -7.89
CA MET A 275 -19.47 8.19 -7.33
C MET A 275 -20.70 7.28 -7.51
N GLU A 276 -20.73 6.45 -8.55
CA GLU A 276 -21.81 5.48 -8.80
C GLU A 276 -21.61 4.18 -7.99
N LEU A 277 -20.38 3.65 -7.93
CA LEU A 277 -20.06 2.43 -7.18
C LEU A 277 -20.04 2.67 -5.66
N HIS A 278 -19.77 3.90 -5.22
CA HIS A 278 -19.80 4.31 -3.81
C HIS A 278 -20.75 5.50 -3.64
N PRO A 279 -22.06 5.27 -3.39
CA PRO A 279 -23.04 6.34 -3.28
C PRO A 279 -22.75 7.39 -2.20
N THR A 280 -21.98 7.04 -1.18
CA THR A 280 -21.50 7.89 -0.09
C THR A 280 -20.34 8.82 -0.47
N VAL A 281 -19.77 8.69 -1.66
CA VAL A 281 -18.71 9.58 -2.15
C VAL A 281 -19.33 10.88 -2.66
N ALA A 282 -18.98 11.99 -2.01
CA ALA A 282 -19.40 13.35 -2.41
C ALA A 282 -18.36 14.06 -3.27
N ALA A 283 -17.09 13.67 -3.15
CA ALA A 283 -16.00 14.29 -3.88
C ALA A 283 -14.94 13.28 -4.31
N VAL A 284 -14.32 13.52 -5.46
CA VAL A 284 -13.21 12.73 -5.99
C VAL A 284 -12.04 13.66 -6.28
N GLY A 285 -10.87 13.30 -5.77
CA GLY A 285 -9.60 13.95 -6.08
C GLY A 285 -8.64 13.00 -6.79
N GLY A 286 -7.52 13.57 -7.23
CA GLY A 286 -6.52 12.84 -8.01
C GLY A 286 -5.13 13.41 -7.83
N ARG A 287 -4.33 13.33 -8.90
CA ARG A 287 -2.94 13.79 -8.93
C ARG A 287 -2.76 14.90 -9.95
N VAL A 288 -2.09 15.98 -9.56
CA VAL A 288 -1.58 16.97 -10.50
C VAL A 288 -0.12 16.66 -10.77
N LEU A 289 0.22 16.48 -12.05
CA LEU A 289 1.54 16.06 -12.51
C LEU A 289 2.26 17.20 -13.22
N ASP A 290 3.57 17.33 -13.02
CA ASP A 290 4.41 18.22 -13.82
C ASP A 290 4.84 17.59 -15.16
N ALA A 291 5.69 18.29 -15.90
CA ALA A 291 6.24 17.82 -17.18
C ALA A 291 7.14 16.56 -17.04
N ASP A 292 7.70 16.31 -15.85
CA ASP A 292 8.54 15.15 -15.53
C ASP A 292 7.74 13.97 -14.95
N ASN A 293 6.40 14.05 -14.96
CA ASN A 293 5.48 13.10 -14.35
C ASN A 293 5.68 12.92 -12.84
N ARG A 294 6.05 14.00 -12.14
CA ARG A 294 6.04 14.04 -10.68
C ARG A 294 4.76 14.68 -10.16
N ILE A 295 4.31 14.19 -9.01
CA ILE A 295 3.15 14.70 -8.30
C ILE A 295 3.52 16.04 -7.68
N VAL A 296 2.92 17.12 -8.19
CA VAL A 296 3.10 18.49 -7.64
C VAL A 296 1.94 18.89 -6.73
N GLU A 297 0.82 18.17 -6.80
CA GLU A 297 -0.26 18.26 -5.84
C GLU A 297 -1.04 16.94 -5.79
N GLY A 298 -1.35 16.45 -4.59
CA GLY A 298 -2.23 15.31 -4.36
C GLY A 298 -3.34 15.58 -3.33
N CYS A 299 -4.08 14.52 -3.02
CA CYS A 299 -5.07 14.51 -1.94
C CYS A 299 -4.42 14.42 -0.56
N LEU A 300 -5.16 14.81 0.48
CA LEU A 300 -4.74 14.71 1.87
C LEU A 300 -5.15 13.37 2.50
N LEU A 301 -4.20 12.63 3.04
CA LEU A 301 -4.48 11.38 3.77
C LEU A 301 -4.57 11.63 5.27
N SER A 302 -5.46 10.90 5.96
CA SER A 302 -5.44 10.82 7.42
C SER A 302 -4.49 9.72 7.84
N LYS A 303 -3.59 9.97 8.80
CA LYS A 303 -2.81 8.93 9.48
C LYS A 303 -3.37 8.79 10.90
N GLN A 304 -3.44 7.57 11.43
CA GLN A 304 -4.14 7.16 12.67
C GLN A 304 -3.80 7.90 13.98
N SER A 305 -2.96 8.93 13.96
CA SER A 305 -2.62 9.75 15.12
C SER A 305 -1.99 11.11 14.78
N CYS A 306 -2.01 11.52 13.50
CA CYS A 306 -1.30 12.70 13.01
C CYS A 306 -2.20 13.62 12.18
N SER A 307 -1.82 14.89 12.07
CA SER A 307 -2.42 15.83 11.13
C SER A 307 -2.43 15.27 9.69
N PRO A 308 -3.42 15.63 8.86
CA PRO A 308 -3.46 15.21 7.47
C PRO A 308 -2.17 15.56 6.73
N VAL A 309 -1.66 14.64 5.91
CA VAL A 309 -0.39 14.82 5.19
C VAL A 309 -0.56 14.66 3.68
N TYR A 310 0.24 15.41 2.93
CA TYR A 310 0.46 15.20 1.50
C TYR A 310 1.56 14.15 1.33
N ASP A 311 1.21 12.87 1.45
CA ASP A 311 2.20 11.79 1.49
C ASP A 311 2.90 11.56 0.14
N TRP A 312 2.37 12.14 -0.94
CA TRP A 312 2.77 11.86 -2.32
C TRP A 312 3.44 13.02 -3.07
N ASP A 313 3.45 14.23 -2.51
CA ASP A 313 4.06 15.39 -3.17
C ASP A 313 5.56 15.14 -3.43
N GLY A 314 6.02 15.47 -4.63
CA GLY A 314 7.40 15.27 -5.11
C GLY A 314 7.70 13.86 -5.63
N ARG A 315 6.83 12.87 -5.40
CA ARG A 315 7.02 11.50 -5.88
C ARG A 315 6.72 11.37 -7.37
N ALA A 316 7.31 10.36 -8.02
CA ALA A 316 6.95 9.99 -9.38
C ALA A 316 5.52 9.44 -9.42
N ALA A 317 4.79 9.62 -10.52
CA ALA A 317 3.42 9.16 -10.66
C ALA A 317 3.26 7.63 -10.59
N ASP A 318 4.33 6.87 -10.80
CA ASP A 318 4.40 5.40 -10.69
C ASP A 318 5.04 4.93 -9.38
N ASP A 319 5.41 5.83 -8.47
CA ASP A 319 5.85 5.45 -7.13
C ASP A 319 4.65 4.90 -6.37
N GLY A 320 4.71 3.61 -6.01
CA GLY A 320 3.72 2.94 -5.17
C GLY A 320 3.46 3.62 -3.82
N GLY A 321 4.47 4.27 -3.25
CA GLY A 321 4.46 4.65 -1.84
C GLY A 321 4.37 3.42 -0.93
N SER A 322 4.05 3.65 0.34
CA SER A 322 3.87 2.59 1.32
C SER A 322 2.77 1.63 0.87
N TYR A 323 3.07 0.33 0.90
CA TYR A 323 2.15 -0.74 0.50
C TYR A 323 1.58 -0.61 -0.92
N VAL A 324 2.26 0.19 -1.76
CA VAL A 324 1.84 0.47 -3.14
C VAL A 324 0.42 1.10 -3.20
N LEU A 325 -0.06 1.71 -2.11
CA LEU A 325 -1.43 2.20 -1.99
C LEU A 325 -1.70 3.49 -2.77
N SER A 326 -0.67 4.28 -3.08
CA SER A 326 -0.86 5.48 -3.91
C SER A 326 -1.26 5.16 -5.35
N LEU A 327 -1.10 3.90 -5.76
CA LEU A 327 -1.53 3.35 -7.06
C LEU A 327 -2.88 2.62 -6.97
N LYS A 328 -3.66 2.85 -5.91
CA LYS A 328 -5.03 2.37 -5.75
C LYS A 328 -5.98 3.48 -5.32
N THR A 329 -7.26 3.24 -5.61
CA THR A 329 -8.34 4.07 -5.09
C THR A 329 -8.45 3.87 -3.59
N GLN A 330 -8.76 4.95 -2.87
CA GLN A 330 -8.94 4.91 -1.41
C GLN A 330 -9.67 6.16 -0.92
N SER A 331 -10.17 6.09 0.29
CA SER A 331 -10.71 7.21 1.04
C SER A 331 -9.60 8.18 1.44
N VAL A 332 -9.88 9.48 1.32
CA VAL A 332 -8.98 10.58 1.70
C VAL A 332 -9.69 11.62 2.56
N THR A 333 -8.93 12.47 3.24
CA THR A 333 -9.45 13.51 4.13
C THR A 333 -9.91 14.76 3.37
N ALA A 334 -9.25 15.06 2.26
CA ALA A 334 -9.61 16.15 1.35
C ALA A 334 -8.98 15.88 -0.03
N THR A 335 -9.57 16.48 -1.06
CA THR A 335 -9.00 16.49 -2.40
C THR A 335 -7.77 17.41 -2.48
N GLY A 336 -7.12 17.44 -3.65
CA GLY A 336 -6.33 18.60 -4.04
C GLY A 336 -7.21 19.85 -4.15
N VAL A 337 -6.60 21.04 -4.09
CA VAL A 337 -7.31 22.32 -4.28
C VAL A 337 -7.30 22.77 -5.74
N SER A 338 -6.36 22.24 -6.53
CA SER A 338 -6.14 22.54 -7.94
C SER A 338 -6.86 21.54 -8.86
N LEU A 339 -7.26 20.38 -8.34
CA LEU A 339 -8.03 19.36 -9.04
C LEU A 339 -9.00 18.65 -8.07
N ALA A 340 -10.29 18.90 -8.24
CA ALA A 340 -11.34 18.26 -7.46
C ALA A 340 -12.64 18.15 -8.25
N PHE A 341 -13.39 17.08 -8.01
CA PHE A 341 -14.70 16.84 -8.59
C PHE A 341 -15.71 16.67 -7.46
N PHE A 342 -16.81 17.41 -7.52
CA PHE A 342 -17.83 17.37 -6.48
C PHE A 342 -19.20 16.99 -7.05
N LYS A 343 -19.86 16.06 -6.38
CA LYS A 343 -21.21 15.62 -6.70
C LYS A 343 -22.19 16.71 -6.27
N LEU A 344 -22.82 17.43 -7.20
CA LEU A 344 -23.53 18.67 -6.85
C LEU A 344 -24.67 18.46 -5.86
N HIS A 345 -25.49 17.40 -6.02
CA HIS A 345 -26.53 17.14 -5.03
C HIS A 345 -25.98 16.96 -3.61
N ALA A 346 -24.80 16.35 -3.45
CA ALA A 346 -24.21 16.15 -2.13
C ALA A 346 -23.77 17.50 -1.55
N ILE A 347 -23.14 18.35 -2.35
CA ILE A 347 -22.71 19.71 -1.96
C ILE A 347 -23.89 20.60 -1.57
N VAL A 348 -24.97 20.56 -2.35
CA VAL A 348 -26.19 21.32 -2.05
C VAL A 348 -26.87 20.76 -0.80
N ALA A 349 -26.98 19.42 -0.68
CA ALA A 349 -27.64 18.78 0.47
C ALA A 349 -26.95 19.07 1.81
N ILE A 350 -25.62 19.23 1.83
CA ILE A 350 -24.86 19.59 3.04
C ILE A 350 -24.81 21.11 3.29
N GLY A 351 -25.51 21.93 2.50
CA GLY A 351 -25.56 23.38 2.67
C GLY A 351 -24.23 24.07 2.36
N CYS A 352 -23.48 23.58 1.38
CA CYS A 352 -22.31 24.28 0.87
C CYS A 352 -22.76 25.30 -0.20
N GLU A 353 -22.50 26.58 0.06
CA GLU A 353 -22.78 27.65 -0.91
C GLU A 353 -21.88 27.49 -2.13
N MET A 354 -22.43 27.68 -3.33
CA MET A 354 -21.66 27.60 -4.57
C MET A 354 -20.69 28.78 -4.70
N PRO A 355 -19.49 28.55 -5.27
CA PRO A 355 -18.50 29.62 -5.42
C PRO A 355 -18.99 30.66 -6.42
N ASN A 356 -18.78 31.94 -6.11
CA ASN A 356 -19.06 33.08 -6.97
C ASN A 356 -17.76 33.79 -7.40
N ALA A 357 -17.87 34.86 -8.19
CA ALA A 357 -16.71 35.62 -8.69
C ALA A 357 -15.75 36.15 -7.60
N SER A 358 -16.21 36.31 -6.35
CA SER A 358 -15.39 36.75 -5.22
C SER A 358 -14.83 35.60 -4.37
N THR A 359 -15.22 34.35 -4.67
CA THR A 359 -14.81 33.18 -3.88
C THR A 359 -13.38 32.77 -4.20
N GLU A 360 -12.56 32.68 -3.15
CA GLU A 360 -11.23 32.05 -3.22
C GLU A 360 -11.40 30.52 -3.30
N LEU A 361 -11.10 29.94 -4.47
CA LEU A 361 -11.37 28.53 -4.76
C LEU A 361 -10.66 27.55 -3.84
N SER A 362 -9.38 27.80 -3.50
CA SER A 362 -8.59 26.94 -2.62
C SER A 362 -9.20 26.82 -1.23
N ARG A 363 -9.67 27.95 -0.68
CA ARG A 363 -10.37 28.01 0.59
C ARG A 363 -11.74 27.32 0.50
N TRP A 364 -12.48 27.58 -0.56
CA TRP A 364 -13.78 26.93 -0.78
C TRP A 364 -13.67 25.41 -0.85
N VAL A 365 -12.69 24.86 -1.59
CA VAL A 365 -12.45 23.40 -1.66
C VAL A 365 -12.15 22.82 -0.28
N THR A 366 -11.32 23.51 0.50
CA THR A 366 -10.96 23.09 1.86
C THR A 366 -12.19 23.06 2.77
N ASP A 367 -13.00 24.12 2.74
CA ASP A 367 -14.24 24.23 3.52
C ASP A 367 -15.29 23.20 3.08
N ALA A 368 -15.41 22.93 1.78
CA ALA A 368 -16.30 21.93 1.23
C ALA A 368 -15.90 20.52 1.69
N CYS A 369 -14.61 20.16 1.62
CA CYS A 369 -14.12 18.87 2.10
C CYS A 369 -14.39 18.66 3.61
N GLU A 370 -14.21 19.70 4.43
CA GLU A 370 -14.53 19.65 5.86
C GLU A 370 -16.04 19.43 6.09
N LYS A 371 -16.91 20.16 5.36
CA LYS A 371 -18.37 19.98 5.44
C LYS A 371 -18.81 18.58 5.02
N ILE A 372 -18.23 18.04 3.94
CA ILE A 372 -18.49 16.67 3.45
C ILE A 372 -18.22 15.67 4.58
N ARG A 373 -17.05 15.74 5.21
CA ARG A 373 -16.69 14.82 6.30
C ARG A 373 -17.59 14.98 7.53
N ARG A 374 -17.93 16.21 7.92
CA ARG A 374 -18.87 16.45 9.04
C ARG A 374 -20.26 15.88 8.78
N ALA A 375 -20.66 15.79 7.53
CA ALA A 375 -21.91 15.18 7.11
C ALA A 375 -21.83 13.65 6.91
N ASN A 376 -20.72 13.01 7.30
CA ASN A 376 -20.45 11.57 7.11
C ASN A 376 -20.45 11.10 5.64
N TRP A 377 -20.19 12.02 4.70
CA TRP A 377 -19.89 11.67 3.31
C TRP A 377 -18.39 11.41 3.15
N GLN A 378 -18.03 10.61 2.14
CA GLN A 378 -16.66 10.23 1.84
C GLN A 378 -16.07 11.09 0.73
N ILE A 379 -14.74 11.19 0.73
CA ILE A 379 -13.94 11.78 -0.33
C ILE A 379 -13.03 10.67 -0.85
N ALA A 380 -13.10 10.42 -2.16
CA ALA A 380 -12.32 9.39 -2.81
C ALA A 380 -11.08 9.99 -3.46
N PHE A 381 -10.01 9.22 -3.49
CA PHE A 381 -8.87 9.41 -4.37
C PHE A 381 -8.86 8.31 -5.43
N SER A 382 -8.45 8.66 -6.65
CA SER A 382 -8.02 7.68 -7.63
C SER A 382 -6.72 8.12 -8.30
N PRO A 383 -5.75 7.21 -8.50
CA PRO A 383 -4.60 7.48 -9.33
C PRO A 383 -4.98 7.67 -10.81
N LEU A 384 -6.12 7.13 -11.25
CA LEU A 384 -6.62 7.27 -12.61
C LEU A 384 -7.29 8.64 -12.86
N VAL A 385 -7.48 9.45 -11.80
CA VAL A 385 -7.85 10.86 -11.89
C VAL A 385 -6.56 11.68 -11.87
N SER A 386 -6.21 12.26 -13.02
CA SER A 386 -4.99 13.07 -13.12
C SER A 386 -5.17 14.30 -14.00
N ALA A 387 -4.36 15.31 -13.72
CA ALA A 387 -4.24 16.51 -14.53
C ALA A 387 -2.77 16.93 -14.64
N ARG A 388 -2.46 17.75 -15.66
CA ARG A 388 -1.12 18.29 -15.88
C ARG A 388 -1.04 19.76 -15.46
N ALA A 389 -0.01 20.08 -14.68
CA ALA A 389 0.36 21.44 -14.35
C ALA A 389 0.99 22.15 -15.57
N THR A 390 0.58 23.39 -15.81
CA THR A 390 1.23 24.27 -16.80
C THR A 390 2.55 24.82 -16.25
N ALA A 391 3.38 25.41 -17.12
CA ALA A 391 4.66 26.00 -16.72
C ALA A 391 4.53 27.14 -15.69
N GLY A 392 3.34 27.76 -15.59
CA GLY A 392 3.05 28.83 -14.63
C GLY A 392 2.51 28.33 -13.29
N PHE A 393 2.38 27.02 -13.10
CA PHE A 393 1.80 26.44 -11.87
C PHE A 393 2.63 26.84 -10.66
N ALA A 394 1.99 27.58 -9.75
CA ALA A 394 2.55 27.93 -8.46
C ALA A 394 1.78 27.15 -7.39
N PRO A 395 2.40 26.19 -6.69
CA PRO A 395 1.70 25.40 -5.67
C PRO A 395 1.06 26.35 -4.66
N HIS A 396 -0.28 26.35 -4.58
CA HIS A 396 -1.11 27.37 -3.91
C HIS A 396 -0.72 27.60 -2.43
N GLY A 397 0.27 28.46 -2.18
CA GLY A 397 0.80 28.75 -0.83
C GLY A 397 1.50 27.56 -0.16
N ARG A 398 1.67 26.44 -0.86
CA ARG A 398 2.37 25.27 -0.35
C ARG A 398 3.83 25.42 -0.75
N ARG A 399 4.70 25.66 0.24
CA ARG A 399 6.06 25.14 0.13
C ARG A 399 5.83 23.64 -0.10
N VAL A 400 6.04 23.20 -1.33
CA VAL A 400 6.64 21.89 -1.56
C VAL A 400 7.73 21.87 -0.50
N LEU A 401 7.54 21.09 0.57
CA LEU A 401 8.69 20.50 1.23
C LEU A 401 9.40 19.94 0.03
N LYS A 402 10.50 20.59 -0.39
CA LYS A 402 11.43 19.95 -1.29
C LYS A 402 11.71 18.65 -0.55
N SER A 403 10.96 17.59 -0.88
CA SER A 403 11.41 16.22 -0.77
C SER A 403 12.78 16.36 -1.35
N ALA A 404 13.80 16.31 -0.48
CA ALA A 404 15.12 16.79 -0.81
C ALA A 404 15.41 16.32 -2.23
N ASP A 405 15.29 17.24 -3.18
CA ASP A 405 15.66 16.98 -4.55
C ASP A 405 17.12 16.75 -4.33
N ALA A 406 17.49 15.47 -4.33
CA ALA A 406 18.87 15.06 -4.36
C ALA A 406 19.41 15.79 -5.58
N ASN A 407 20.04 16.92 -5.30
CA ASN A 407 20.42 17.93 -6.26
C ASN A 407 21.21 17.22 -7.36
N ASP A 408 20.57 16.93 -8.50
CA ASP A 408 21.26 16.76 -9.78
C ASP A 408 21.63 18.16 -10.29
N THR A 409 22.22 18.96 -9.39
CA THR A 409 23.06 20.07 -9.76
C THR A 409 24.42 19.50 -10.09
N ARG A 410 25.28 20.27 -10.75
CA ARG A 410 26.70 19.93 -10.96
C ARG A 410 27.49 19.61 -9.67
N GLU A 411 26.85 19.68 -8.49
CA GLU A 411 27.44 19.41 -7.18
C GLU A 411 27.22 17.98 -6.65
N GLY A 412 26.39 17.15 -7.26
CA GLY A 412 26.18 15.74 -6.87
C GLY A 412 25.26 15.52 -5.66
N ILE A 413 24.76 14.29 -5.52
CA ILE A 413 23.82 13.86 -4.48
C ILE A 413 24.58 13.56 -3.19
N ASN A 414 24.18 14.14 -2.06
CA ASN A 414 24.81 13.88 -0.77
C ASN A 414 23.83 13.15 0.16
N LEU A 415 24.22 11.98 0.65
CA LEU A 415 23.46 11.15 1.59
C LEU A 415 24.21 11.11 2.93
N PRO A 416 23.95 12.05 3.86
CA PRO A 416 24.54 12.01 5.19
C PRO A 416 23.92 10.88 6.03
N VAL A 417 24.66 10.39 7.02
CA VAL A 417 24.08 9.50 8.04
C VAL A 417 23.25 10.30 9.06
N THR A 418 22.23 9.65 9.58
CA THR A 418 21.31 10.15 10.61
C THR A 418 21.01 9.03 11.60
N GLU A 419 20.36 9.36 12.72
CA GLU A 419 19.85 8.36 13.68
C GLU A 419 18.89 7.35 13.02
N SER A 420 18.16 7.77 11.98
CA SER A 420 17.22 6.94 11.21
C SER A 420 17.84 6.19 10.02
N THR A 421 19.14 6.32 9.77
CA THR A 421 19.79 5.62 8.64
C THR A 421 19.71 4.11 8.85
N PRO A 422 19.23 3.30 7.88
CA PRO A 422 19.06 1.85 8.09
C PRO A 422 20.40 1.13 8.31
N HIS A 423 20.49 0.35 9.38
CA HIS A 423 21.65 -0.44 9.76
C HIS A 423 21.22 -1.66 10.58
N PHE A 424 22.04 -2.72 10.63
CA PHE A 424 21.84 -3.86 11.53
C PHE A 424 22.79 -3.86 12.71
N VAL A 425 23.92 -3.17 12.59
CA VAL A 425 24.95 -3.04 13.61
C VAL A 425 25.48 -1.61 13.66
N GLY A 426 26.08 -1.23 14.78
CA GLY A 426 26.56 0.13 15.03
C GLY A 426 25.48 1.04 15.59
N THR A 427 25.90 2.23 16.02
CA THR A 427 25.02 3.24 16.62
C THR A 427 25.38 4.61 16.09
N TYR A 428 24.37 5.47 15.88
CA TYR A 428 24.59 6.84 15.45
C TYR A 428 25.19 7.67 16.59
N ASP A 429 26.37 8.24 16.36
CA ASP A 429 27.01 9.19 17.27
C ASP A 429 26.75 10.62 16.78
N PRO A 430 25.87 11.39 17.47
CA PRO A 430 25.53 12.75 17.07
C PRO A 430 26.70 13.73 17.20
N THR A 431 27.73 13.42 18.00
CA THR A 431 28.91 14.28 18.15
C THR A 431 29.87 14.16 16.98
N LYS A 432 29.96 12.95 16.40
CA LYS A 432 30.79 12.66 15.23
C LYS A 432 30.02 12.79 13.91
N ASN A 433 28.69 12.85 13.98
CA ASN A 433 27.78 12.74 12.85
C ASN A 433 28.10 11.50 12.00
N ALA A 434 28.26 10.35 12.68
CA ALA A 434 28.72 9.10 12.09
C ALA A 434 27.92 7.91 12.64
N LEU A 435 27.68 6.89 11.82
CA LEU A 435 27.34 5.55 12.29
C LEU A 435 28.64 4.85 12.68
N VAL A 436 28.73 4.42 13.93
CA VAL A 436 29.95 3.86 14.51
C VAL A 436 29.71 2.40 14.86
N SER A 437 30.47 1.49 14.26
CA SER A 437 30.49 0.08 14.70
C SER A 437 31.35 -0.08 15.95
N THR A 438 31.03 -1.09 16.74
CA THR A 438 31.82 -1.55 17.88
C THR A 438 32.61 -2.80 17.50
N PHE A 439 33.71 -3.04 18.21
CA PHE A 439 34.55 -4.21 17.98
C PHE A 439 33.74 -5.50 18.19
N GLY A 440 33.84 -6.46 17.26
CA GLY A 440 33.06 -7.70 17.25
C GLY A 440 31.71 -7.62 16.52
N GLU A 441 31.23 -6.44 16.12
CA GLU A 441 30.02 -6.34 15.29
C GLU A 441 30.31 -6.64 13.81
N ALA A 442 29.64 -7.65 13.27
CA ALA A 442 29.78 -8.07 11.88
C ALA A 442 28.41 -8.11 11.17
N SER A 443 28.06 -7.05 10.45
CA SER A 443 26.86 -6.97 9.60
C SER A 443 26.89 -5.68 8.76
N TYR A 444 25.73 -5.23 8.28
CA TYR A 444 25.56 -3.94 7.62
C TYR A 444 25.56 -2.80 8.63
N LEU A 445 26.61 -1.96 8.57
CA LEU A 445 26.69 -0.68 9.27
C LEU A 445 25.85 0.39 8.56
N SER A 446 25.55 0.21 7.27
CA SER A 446 24.57 1.01 6.53
C SER A 446 24.06 0.25 5.32
N TYR A 447 22.77 0.36 5.04
CA TYR A 447 22.13 -0.07 3.80
C TYR A 447 20.99 0.89 3.42
N GLY A 448 20.55 0.86 2.16
CA GLY A 448 19.65 1.89 1.61
C GLY A 448 20.24 3.33 1.63
N PRO A 449 19.42 4.34 1.27
CA PRO A 449 18.15 4.20 0.58
C PRO A 449 18.33 3.70 -0.86
N TYR A 450 17.28 3.11 -1.42
CA TYR A 450 17.22 2.71 -2.82
C TYR A 450 16.97 3.93 -3.71
N LEU A 451 18.02 4.41 -4.37
CA LEU A 451 18.01 5.65 -5.11
C LEU A 451 17.86 5.40 -6.62
N PRO A 452 16.82 5.94 -7.29
CA PRO A 452 16.79 5.96 -8.74
C PRO A 452 17.82 6.97 -9.27
N LEU A 453 18.60 6.57 -10.28
CA LEU A 453 19.58 7.45 -10.93
C LEU A 453 19.32 7.52 -12.44
N ARG A 454 19.66 8.66 -13.06
CA ARG A 454 19.59 8.82 -14.52
C ARG A 454 20.70 8.01 -15.18
N THR A 455 20.49 7.57 -16.43
CA THR A 455 21.53 6.87 -17.19
C THR A 455 22.81 7.70 -17.31
N GLY A 456 23.96 7.09 -17.04
CA GLY A 456 25.24 7.80 -17.00
C GLY A 456 26.30 7.10 -16.14
N LYS A 457 27.50 7.68 -16.12
CA LYS A 457 28.61 7.22 -15.27
C LYS A 457 28.64 8.04 -13.98
N TYR A 458 28.89 7.37 -12.86
CA TYR A 458 28.88 7.99 -11.54
C TYR A 458 30.08 7.52 -10.72
N VAL A 459 30.40 8.29 -9.68
CA VAL A 459 31.27 7.87 -8.57
C VAL A 459 30.52 8.10 -7.27
N ALA A 460 30.44 7.04 -6.45
CA ALA A 460 30.03 7.12 -5.05
C ALA A 460 31.27 7.29 -4.17
N ALA A 461 31.34 8.39 -3.44
CA ALA A 461 32.43 8.76 -2.54
C ALA A 461 31.97 8.59 -1.10
N PHE A 462 32.40 7.51 -0.43
CA PHE A 462 32.04 7.19 0.96
C PHE A 462 33.04 7.84 1.91
N THR A 463 32.56 8.61 2.88
CA THR A 463 33.40 9.15 3.96
C THR A 463 33.40 8.16 5.11
N ILE A 464 34.54 7.51 5.33
CA ILE A 464 34.68 6.41 6.29
C ILE A 464 36.03 6.49 7.00
N SER A 465 36.08 6.12 8.27
CA SER A 465 37.33 5.85 8.99
C SER A 465 37.26 4.48 9.62
N ALA A 466 38.42 3.88 9.85
CA ALA A 466 38.50 2.59 10.51
C ALA A 466 39.70 2.52 11.43
N SER A 467 39.47 2.05 12.66
CA SER A 467 40.48 1.85 13.69
C SER A 467 40.46 0.40 14.17
N GLY A 468 41.61 -0.12 14.52
CA GLY A 468 41.76 -1.52 14.89
C GLY A 468 43.17 -1.84 15.39
N PRO A 469 43.38 -3.07 15.86
CA PRO A 469 44.65 -3.47 16.49
C PRO A 469 45.81 -3.58 15.49
N VAL A 470 45.53 -3.78 14.19
CA VAL A 470 46.56 -3.97 13.15
C VAL A 470 46.32 -2.98 12.00
N ASP A 471 47.32 -2.16 11.71
CA ASP A 471 47.27 -1.20 10.60
C ASP A 471 47.17 -1.92 9.24
N GLY A 472 46.29 -1.44 8.35
CA GLY A 472 46.02 -2.07 7.05
C GLY A 472 45.16 -3.33 7.08
N GLU A 473 44.67 -3.77 8.24
CA GLU A 473 43.74 -4.90 8.35
C GLU A 473 42.40 -4.59 7.68
N LEU A 474 41.83 -5.56 6.94
CA LEU A 474 40.51 -5.45 6.34
C LEU A 474 39.43 -5.56 7.41
N VAL A 475 38.61 -4.52 7.56
CA VAL A 475 37.59 -4.43 8.60
C VAL A 475 36.17 -4.19 8.07
N GLY A 476 36.04 -4.00 6.76
CA GLY A 476 34.75 -3.84 6.09
C GLY A 476 34.87 -3.70 4.58
N VAL A 477 33.73 -3.46 3.91
CA VAL A 477 33.62 -3.20 2.47
C VAL A 477 32.53 -2.17 2.26
N VAL A 478 32.77 -1.20 1.36
CA VAL A 478 31.72 -0.35 0.78
C VAL A 478 31.40 -0.83 -0.61
N ASP A 479 30.11 -0.88 -0.98
CA ASP A 479 29.70 -1.30 -2.31
C ASP A 479 28.46 -0.55 -2.83
N VAL A 480 28.30 -0.60 -4.16
CA VAL A 480 27.12 -0.10 -4.87
C VAL A 480 26.42 -1.28 -5.53
N ASN A 481 25.13 -1.44 -5.24
CA ASN A 481 24.32 -2.52 -5.78
C ASN A 481 23.13 -1.97 -6.57
N GLY A 482 22.83 -2.59 -7.72
CA GLY A 482 21.62 -2.32 -8.50
C GLY A 482 20.51 -3.31 -8.17
N PHE A 483 19.27 -2.83 -8.14
CA PHE A 483 18.07 -3.65 -7.96
C PHE A 483 17.08 -3.38 -9.09
N LYS A 484 16.70 -4.44 -9.81
CA LYS A 484 15.58 -4.43 -10.76
C LYS A 484 14.50 -5.35 -10.23
N PHE A 485 13.27 -4.86 -10.09
CA PHE A 485 12.11 -5.64 -9.65
C PHE A 485 12.41 -6.49 -8.38
N SER A 486 13.10 -5.90 -7.41
CA SER A 486 13.51 -6.53 -6.13
C SER A 486 14.47 -7.72 -6.26
N LYS A 487 15.03 -8.01 -7.45
CA LYS A 487 16.15 -8.94 -7.61
C LYS A 487 17.47 -8.16 -7.53
N PRO A 488 18.41 -8.57 -6.66
CA PRO A 488 19.75 -7.99 -6.67
C PRO A 488 20.42 -8.29 -8.00
N GLU A 489 20.93 -7.26 -8.67
CA GLU A 489 21.95 -7.44 -9.70
C GLU A 489 23.32 -7.63 -9.05
N ASN A 490 24.30 -8.10 -9.83
CA ASN A 490 25.68 -8.19 -9.37
C ASN A 490 26.16 -6.81 -8.87
N SER A 491 27.03 -6.82 -7.85
CA SER A 491 27.65 -5.60 -7.35
C SER A 491 28.29 -4.82 -8.49
N LEU A 492 27.93 -3.55 -8.60
CA LEU A 492 28.39 -2.65 -9.66
C LEU A 492 29.77 -2.06 -9.34
N GLY A 493 30.23 -2.24 -8.11
CA GLY A 493 31.56 -1.90 -7.63
C GLY A 493 31.65 -2.05 -6.11
N ALA A 494 32.84 -2.41 -5.61
CA ALA A 494 33.13 -2.55 -4.19
C ALA A 494 34.56 -2.12 -3.88
N VAL A 495 34.79 -1.55 -2.70
CA VAL A 495 36.12 -1.16 -2.19
C VAL A 495 36.26 -1.59 -0.74
N ASP A 496 37.40 -2.20 -0.44
CA ASP A 496 37.77 -2.64 0.91
C ASP A 496 37.98 -1.47 1.87
N VAL A 497 37.46 -1.61 3.09
CA VAL A 497 37.70 -0.70 4.21
C VAL A 497 38.81 -1.31 5.07
N LYS A 498 39.94 -0.61 5.19
CA LYS A 498 41.10 -1.05 5.98
C LYS A 498 41.39 -0.09 7.12
N VAL A 499 41.93 -0.61 8.22
CA VAL A 499 42.38 0.20 9.36
C VAL A 499 43.42 1.22 8.89
N ALA A 500 43.19 2.50 9.19
CA ALA A 500 44.08 3.61 8.85
C ALA A 500 43.85 4.83 9.77
N ASN A 501 44.91 5.60 10.04
CA ASN A 501 44.89 6.74 10.99
C ASN A 501 44.18 8.01 10.48
N ALA A 502 43.63 8.00 9.27
CA ALA A 502 42.93 9.13 8.66
C ALA A 502 41.53 8.73 8.21
N GLU A 503 40.66 9.71 7.94
CA GLU A 503 39.36 9.51 7.29
C GLU A 503 39.54 9.44 5.76
N PRO A 504 39.66 8.26 5.12
CA PRO A 504 39.66 8.17 3.67
C PRO A 504 38.28 8.49 3.07
N ILE A 505 38.30 9.04 1.86
CA ILE A 505 37.15 9.03 0.96
C ILE A 505 37.33 7.86 0.00
N LEU A 506 36.49 6.83 0.12
CA LEU A 506 36.53 5.66 -0.75
C LEU A 506 35.64 5.89 -1.97
N HIS A 507 36.21 5.78 -3.17
CA HIS A 507 35.52 6.04 -4.43
C HIS A 507 35.13 4.73 -5.12
N VAL A 508 33.84 4.53 -5.35
CA VAL A 508 33.28 3.41 -6.11
C VAL A 508 32.69 3.94 -7.41
N PRO A 509 33.37 3.78 -8.57
CA PRO A 509 32.80 4.12 -9.87
C PRO A 509 31.74 3.09 -10.26
N PHE A 510 30.64 3.54 -10.86
CA PHE A 510 29.60 2.66 -11.39
C PHE A 510 28.88 3.29 -12.58
N THR A 511 28.21 2.46 -13.38
CA THR A 511 27.44 2.91 -14.55
C THR A 511 25.96 2.58 -14.35
N VAL A 512 25.11 3.52 -14.73
CA VAL A 512 23.66 3.38 -14.75
C VAL A 512 23.22 3.18 -16.20
N ASP A 513 22.89 1.95 -16.55
CA ASP A 513 22.48 1.58 -17.91
C ASP A 513 20.95 1.56 -18.11
N ASP A 514 20.19 1.44 -17.01
CA ASP A 514 18.73 1.33 -17.01
C ASP A 514 18.13 2.29 -15.97
N ARG A 515 17.08 3.04 -16.37
CA ARG A 515 16.38 4.00 -15.51
C ARG A 515 15.46 3.33 -14.49
N ASN A 516 15.14 2.05 -14.68
CA ASN A 516 14.30 1.27 -13.78
C ASN A 516 15.10 0.57 -12.66
N THR A 517 16.43 0.65 -12.69
CA THR A 517 17.30 0.14 -11.62
C THR A 517 17.33 1.14 -10.46
N LYS A 518 17.06 0.68 -9.25
CA LYS A 518 17.35 1.44 -8.02
C LYS A 518 18.72 1.05 -7.49
N PHE A 519 19.48 2.02 -7.02
CA PHE A 519 20.84 1.82 -6.55
C PHE A 519 20.91 1.93 -5.02
N GLU A 520 21.60 0.99 -4.40
CA GLU A 520 21.83 0.93 -2.98
C GLU A 520 23.33 1.14 -2.70
N PHE A 521 23.64 1.92 -1.67
CA PHE A 521 25.00 2.26 -1.25
C PHE A 521 25.21 1.69 0.15
N ARG A 522 26.08 0.69 0.28
CA ARG A 522 26.16 -0.08 1.53
C ARG A 522 27.53 -0.02 2.15
N VAL A 523 27.54 -0.17 3.46
CA VAL A 523 28.73 -0.34 4.28
C VAL A 523 28.57 -1.61 5.09
N ARG A 524 29.43 -2.59 4.85
CA ARG A 524 29.51 -3.85 5.61
C ARG A 524 30.75 -3.85 6.47
N VAL A 525 30.62 -4.30 7.70
CA VAL A 525 31.73 -4.45 8.66
C VAL A 525 31.89 -5.92 9.05
N ASN A 526 33.10 -6.35 9.37
CA ASN A 526 33.41 -7.76 9.67
C ASN A 526 33.74 -8.02 11.16
N GLY A 527 33.68 -6.99 12.01
CA GLY A 527 33.96 -7.08 13.44
C GLY A 527 35.44 -7.03 13.84
N GLY A 528 36.38 -7.01 12.89
CA GLY A 528 37.83 -6.95 13.15
C GLY A 528 38.34 -5.58 13.61
N GLY A 529 37.50 -4.55 13.53
CA GLY A 529 37.82 -3.19 13.97
C GLY A 529 36.57 -2.33 14.11
N GLN A 530 36.76 -1.11 14.60
CA GLN A 530 35.73 -0.08 14.65
C GLN A 530 35.74 0.71 13.35
N VAL A 531 34.56 0.88 12.74
CA VAL A 531 34.36 1.63 11.51
C VAL A 531 33.40 2.78 11.79
N GLU A 532 33.77 3.99 11.40
CA GLU A 532 32.90 5.16 11.46
C GLU A 532 32.51 5.58 10.04
N TYR A 533 31.22 5.63 9.76
CA TYR A 533 30.66 5.99 8.46
C TYR A 533 29.87 7.29 8.56
N LYS A 534 30.24 8.31 7.77
CA LYS A 534 29.62 9.66 7.81
C LYS A 534 28.64 9.95 6.68
N GLY A 535 28.61 9.11 5.64
CA GLY A 535 27.72 9.28 4.50
C GLY A 535 28.41 9.03 3.17
N VAL A 536 27.63 9.15 2.08
CA VAL A 536 28.10 8.94 0.71
C VAL A 536 27.67 10.09 -0.20
N ARG A 537 28.60 10.55 -1.04
CA ARG A 537 28.33 11.53 -2.09
C ARG A 537 28.40 10.89 -3.47
N ILE A 538 27.33 11.00 -4.26
CA ILE A 538 27.21 10.41 -5.59
C ILE A 538 27.32 11.53 -6.62
N THR A 539 28.36 11.49 -7.45
CA THR A 539 28.60 12.52 -8.47
C THR A 539 28.53 11.91 -9.85
N ARG A 540 27.74 12.51 -10.74
CA ARG A 540 27.71 12.12 -12.15
C ARG A 540 28.97 12.65 -12.83
N ILE A 541 29.65 11.78 -13.58
CA ILE A 541 30.83 12.13 -14.37
C ILE A 541 30.37 12.30 -15.83
N ALA A 542 30.89 13.34 -16.49
CA ALA A 542 30.56 13.71 -17.87
C ALA A 542 30.85 12.58 -18.87
#